data_AF-A0A7Y0HP76-F1
#
_entry.id   AF-A0A7Y0HP76-F1
#
_cell.length_a   1.000
_cell.length_b   1.000
_cell.length_c   1.000
_cell.angle_alpha   90.00
_cell.angle_beta   90.00
_cell.angle_gamma   90.00
#
_symmetry.space_group_name_H-M   'P 1'
#
loop_
_entity.id
_entity.type
_entity.pdbx_description
1 polymer ?
#
loop_
_entity_poly.entity_id
_entity_poly.type
_entity_poly.pdbx_seq_one_letter_code
_entity_poly.pdbx_strand_id
1 'polypeptide(L)'
;MINNQNDNLNEQHVPITNPVSEPSIIENYDEELEDENSKSDSSINKSIDKTADTLKNINSIKDELCKLPLNTCEAQYIANNINPLVNILYLLAQTSSGLSASSKFLTSSSVVHPKNSDIRDTIHLIYKLNDECEDIYDVLKKRLKILLDNCD
;
A
#
# COMPACT_ATOMS: atom_id res chain seq x y z
N MET A 1 -59.02 41.78 37.49
CA MET A 1 -59.45 42.71 36.41
C MET A 1 -59.59 41.83 35.17
N ILE A 2 -60.79 41.38 34.76
CA ILE A 2 -61.87 42.16 34.08
C ILE A 2 -61.27 42.80 32.81
N ASN A 3 -61.68 42.61 31.56
CA ASN A 3 -62.94 42.21 30.88
C ASN A 3 -62.55 41.71 29.45
N ASN A 4 -63.24 40.75 28.81
CA ASN A 4 -64.54 40.86 28.09
C ASN A 4 -64.42 41.76 26.83
N GLN A 5 -64.65 41.31 25.60
CA GLN A 5 -65.94 41.20 24.86
C GLN A 5 -65.59 41.25 23.34
N ASN A 6 -66.34 40.79 22.33
CA ASN A 6 -67.78 40.73 22.12
C ASN A 6 -68.10 40.04 20.77
N ASP A 7 -69.26 39.34 20.71
CA ASP A 7 -70.38 39.48 19.73
C ASP A 7 -70.12 39.38 18.20
N ASN A 8 -70.97 38.83 17.32
CA ASN A 8 -72.37 38.41 17.37
C ASN A 8 -72.81 37.85 15.98
N LEU A 9 -74.00 37.22 15.94
CA LEU A 9 -75.02 37.21 14.84
C LEU A 9 -74.69 36.49 13.51
N ASN A 10 -75.61 35.89 12.76
CA ASN A 10 -76.96 35.33 12.93
C ASN A 10 -77.35 34.65 11.60
N GLU A 11 -78.21 33.62 11.65
CA GLU A 11 -79.27 33.22 10.69
C GLU A 11 -79.09 33.32 9.15
N GLN A 12 -79.40 32.25 8.41
CA GLN A 12 -80.61 32.12 7.55
C GLN A 12 -80.61 30.92 6.56
N HIS A 13 -81.77 30.26 6.50
CA HIS A 13 -82.48 29.64 5.36
C HIS A 13 -82.09 28.28 4.70
N VAL A 14 -82.96 27.28 4.99
CA VAL A 14 -83.52 26.13 4.20
C VAL A 14 -84.03 26.54 2.78
N PRO A 15 -84.50 25.66 1.83
CA PRO A 15 -84.63 24.17 1.79
C PRO A 15 -84.44 23.43 0.40
N ILE A 16 -84.37 22.08 0.46
CA ILE A 16 -84.95 21.02 -0.46
C ILE A 16 -84.58 21.05 -1.97
N THR A 17 -84.01 19.97 -2.53
CA THR A 17 -84.75 18.98 -3.37
C THR A 17 -83.91 17.73 -3.70
N ASN A 18 -84.45 16.55 -3.35
CA ASN A 18 -84.19 15.23 -3.95
C ASN A 18 -84.83 15.19 -5.37
N PRO A 19 -84.50 14.28 -6.33
CA PRO A 19 -84.58 12.81 -6.14
C PRO A 19 -83.65 11.94 -7.04
N VAL A 20 -83.84 10.61 -6.94
CA VAL A 20 -83.79 9.59 -8.01
C VAL A 20 -82.79 8.43 -7.80
N SER A 21 -83.38 7.27 -7.44
CA SER A 21 -83.18 5.90 -7.94
C SER A 21 -81.78 5.24 -7.97
N GLU A 22 -81.66 4.18 -7.18
CA GLU A 22 -80.85 2.96 -7.42
C GLU A 22 -81.33 2.17 -8.67
N PRO A 23 -80.61 1.13 -9.20
CA PRO A 23 -79.49 0.37 -8.63
C PRO A 23 -78.32 -0.04 -9.58
N SER A 24 -77.29 -0.60 -8.95
CA SER A 24 -76.31 -1.63 -9.40
C SER A 24 -75.17 -1.24 -10.34
N ILE A 25 -73.93 -1.59 -9.95
CA ILE A 25 -72.94 -2.39 -10.71
C ILE A 25 -71.70 -2.68 -9.83
N ILE A 26 -71.55 -3.98 -9.49
CA ILE A 26 -70.37 -4.85 -9.57
C ILE A 26 -69.08 -4.45 -8.82
N GLU A 27 -68.69 -5.36 -7.91
CA GLU A 27 -67.40 -5.49 -7.23
C GLU A 27 -66.24 -5.59 -8.23
N ASN A 28 -65.14 -4.89 -7.96
CA ASN A 28 -63.81 -5.38 -8.33
C ASN A 28 -62.80 -4.94 -7.26
N TYR A 29 -62.35 -5.91 -6.48
CA TYR A 29 -61.20 -5.81 -5.59
C TYR A 29 -59.95 -6.03 -6.45
N ASP A 30 -59.10 -5.01 -6.60
CA ASP A 30 -57.70 -5.23 -6.93
C ASP A 30 -56.92 -5.19 -5.61
N GLU A 31 -56.54 -6.39 -5.15
CA GLU A 31 -55.57 -6.61 -4.08
C GLU A 31 -54.19 -6.10 -4.53
N GLU A 32 -53.76 -4.94 -4.02
CA GLU A 32 -52.33 -4.65 -3.91
C GLU A 32 -51.75 -5.53 -2.79
N LEU A 33 -51.27 -6.72 -3.16
CA LEU A 33 -50.34 -7.49 -2.34
C LEU A 33 -48.96 -6.81 -2.41
N GLU A 34 -48.70 -5.87 -1.50
CA GLU A 34 -47.35 -5.36 -1.28
C GLU A 34 -46.47 -6.47 -0.67
N ASP A 35 -45.43 -6.80 -1.44
CA ASP A 35 -44.42 -7.82 -1.21
C ASP A 35 -43.45 -7.41 -0.07
N GLU A 36 -43.70 -7.90 1.15
CA GLU A 36 -42.82 -7.71 2.31
C GLU A 36 -41.44 -8.40 2.16
N ASN A 37 -41.18 -9.15 1.08
CA ASN A 37 -39.94 -9.90 0.90
C ASN A 37 -38.75 -9.05 0.39
N SER A 38 -38.98 -7.84 -0.13
CA SER A 38 -37.93 -7.02 -0.78
C SER A 38 -37.01 -6.23 0.18
N LYS A 39 -37.41 -6.01 1.44
CA LYS A 39 -36.59 -5.25 2.42
C LYS A 39 -35.42 -6.06 2.98
N SER A 40 -35.57 -7.38 3.11
CA SER A 40 -34.57 -8.30 3.67
C SER A 40 -33.32 -8.42 2.79
N ASP A 41 -33.52 -8.68 1.48
CA ASP A 41 -32.42 -8.96 0.56
C ASP A 41 -31.58 -7.73 0.25
N SER A 42 -32.17 -6.53 0.28
CA SER A 42 -31.43 -5.27 0.16
C SER A 42 -30.50 -5.01 1.35
N SER A 43 -30.87 -5.49 2.55
CA SER A 43 -30.12 -5.28 3.80
C SER A 43 -28.87 -6.17 3.89
N ILE A 44 -29.02 -7.44 3.47
CA ILE A 44 -27.90 -8.40 3.42
C ILE A 44 -26.89 -7.96 2.36
N ASN A 45 -27.36 -7.63 1.15
CA ASN A 45 -26.49 -7.14 0.08
C ASN A 45 -25.74 -5.87 0.48
N LYS A 46 -26.42 -4.91 1.11
CA LYS A 46 -25.78 -3.69 1.64
C LYS A 46 -24.72 -3.99 2.72
N SER A 47 -24.92 -5.03 3.52
CA SER A 47 -23.95 -5.46 4.54
C SER A 47 -22.74 -6.15 3.90
N ILE A 48 -22.95 -6.92 2.84
CA ILE A 48 -21.88 -7.52 2.04
C ILE A 48 -21.05 -6.43 1.35
N ASP A 49 -21.70 -5.46 0.71
CA ASP A 49 -21.03 -4.32 0.05
C ASP A 49 -20.18 -3.53 1.06
N LYS A 50 -20.76 -3.22 2.23
CA LYS A 50 -20.04 -2.54 3.31
C LYS A 50 -18.84 -3.36 3.81
N THR A 51 -18.96 -4.68 3.86
CA THR A 51 -17.86 -5.58 4.25
C THR A 51 -16.77 -5.60 3.19
N ALA A 52 -17.13 -5.66 1.91
CA ALA A 52 -16.19 -5.60 0.78
C ALA A 52 -15.43 -4.26 0.77
N ASP A 53 -16.12 -3.14 0.97
CA ASP A 53 -15.51 -1.81 1.09
C ASP A 53 -14.56 -1.74 2.29
N THR A 54 -14.96 -2.31 3.43
CA THR A 54 -14.12 -2.36 4.64
C THR A 54 -12.84 -3.17 4.39
N LEU A 55 -12.95 -4.34 3.74
CA LEU A 55 -11.79 -5.17 3.37
C LEU A 55 -10.87 -4.44 2.39
N LYS A 56 -11.43 -3.74 1.41
CA LYS A 56 -10.66 -2.92 0.48
C LYS A 56 -9.90 -1.82 1.21
N ASN A 57 -10.54 -1.14 2.16
CA ASN A 57 -9.91 -0.10 2.97
C ASN A 57 -8.80 -0.68 3.87
N ILE A 58 -9.02 -1.84 4.50
CA ILE A 58 -8.00 -2.53 5.30
C ILE A 58 -6.79 -2.90 4.44
N ASN A 59 -7.02 -3.43 3.23
CA ASN A 59 -5.93 -3.78 2.32
C ASN A 59 -5.15 -2.52 1.87
N SER A 60 -5.83 -1.42 1.55
CA SER A 60 -5.17 -0.14 1.25
C SER A 60 -4.32 0.35 2.42
N ILE A 61 -4.82 0.27 3.66
CA ILE A 61 -4.06 0.64 4.85
C ILE A 61 -2.83 -0.27 5.02
N LYS A 62 -3.00 -1.59 4.83
CA LYS A 62 -1.90 -2.55 4.89
C LYS A 62 -0.81 -2.20 3.86
N ASP A 63 -1.21 -1.88 2.65
CA ASP A 63 -0.27 -1.54 1.57
C ASP A 63 0.49 -0.24 1.87
N GLU A 64 -0.17 0.78 2.44
CA GLU A 64 0.50 2.00 2.89
C GLU A 64 1.41 1.76 4.09
N LEU A 65 1.01 0.93 5.07
CA LEU A 65 1.85 0.55 6.20
C LEU A 65 3.11 -0.21 5.75
N CYS A 66 3.01 -1.08 4.74
CA CYS A 66 4.15 -1.77 4.16
C CYS A 66 5.12 -0.82 3.43
N LYS A 67 4.63 0.33 2.94
CA LYS A 67 5.48 1.36 2.31
C LYS A 67 6.17 2.27 3.34
N LEU A 68 5.65 2.33 4.56
CA LEU A 68 6.31 3.07 5.62
C LEU A 68 7.61 2.35 6.01
N PRO A 69 8.75 3.05 6.11
CA PRO A 69 9.94 2.50 6.73
C PRO A 69 9.69 2.42 8.24
N LEU A 70 8.92 1.40 8.66
CA LEU A 70 8.47 1.21 10.05
C LEU A 70 9.65 1.13 11.04
N ASN A 71 10.86 0.86 10.54
CA ASN A 71 12.10 0.99 11.27
C ASN A 71 13.05 2.01 10.61
N THR A 72 12.75 3.31 10.80
CA THR A 72 13.60 4.41 10.30
C THR A 72 15.03 4.35 10.85
N CYS A 73 15.20 3.88 12.09
CA CYS A 73 16.51 3.75 12.72
C CYS A 73 17.36 2.67 12.04
N GLU A 74 16.78 1.50 11.77
CA GLU A 74 17.44 0.42 11.03
C GLU A 74 17.72 0.83 9.59
N ALA A 75 16.75 1.46 8.89
CA ALA A 75 16.95 1.95 7.54
C ALA A 75 18.11 2.97 7.47
N GLN A 76 18.18 3.88 8.44
CA GLN A 76 19.27 4.85 8.55
C GLN A 76 20.60 4.18 8.91
N TYR A 77 20.58 3.15 9.76
CA TYR A 77 21.77 2.37 10.07
C TYR A 77 22.30 1.63 8.82
N ILE A 78 21.44 0.96 8.05
CA ILE A 78 21.81 0.29 6.80
C ILE A 78 22.39 1.29 5.81
N ALA A 79 21.69 2.41 5.59
CA ALA A 79 22.11 3.45 4.65
C ALA A 79 23.49 4.03 4.99
N ASN A 80 23.79 4.25 6.27
CA ASN A 80 25.02 4.91 6.70
C ASN A 80 26.16 3.95 7.05
N ASN A 81 25.87 2.72 7.47
CA ASN A 81 26.86 1.80 8.03
C ASN A 81 27.04 0.52 7.21
N ILE A 82 26.05 0.08 6.44
CA ILE A 82 26.13 -1.14 5.63
C ILE A 82 26.42 -0.79 4.17
N ASN A 83 25.59 0.05 3.56
CA ASN A 83 25.68 0.37 2.14
C ASN A 83 27.06 0.91 1.71
N PRO A 84 27.73 1.80 2.48
CA PRO A 84 29.05 2.27 2.08
C PRO A 84 30.08 1.14 2.00
N LEU A 85 30.06 0.22 2.97
CA LEU A 85 30.99 -0.93 2.98
C LEU A 85 30.70 -1.88 1.82
N VAL A 86 29.42 -2.18 1.57
CA VAL A 86 29.02 -3.02 0.43
C VAL A 86 29.44 -2.38 -0.90
N ASN A 87 29.23 -1.08 -1.05
CA ASN A 87 29.59 -0.35 -2.27
C ASN A 87 31.11 -0.34 -2.49
N ILE A 88 31.90 -0.09 -1.45
CA ILE A 88 33.37 -0.10 -1.55
C ILE A 88 33.84 -1.52 -1.91
N LEU A 89 33.36 -2.55 -1.19
CA LEU A 89 33.71 -3.94 -1.45
C LEU A 89 33.40 -4.32 -2.90
N TYR A 90 32.22 -3.95 -3.40
CA TYR A 90 31.82 -4.19 -4.78
C TYR A 90 32.76 -3.49 -5.77
N LEU A 91 33.08 -2.22 -5.55
CA LEU A 91 33.98 -1.47 -6.43
C LEU A 91 35.39 -2.09 -6.45
N LEU A 92 35.96 -2.44 -5.29
CA LEU A 92 37.28 -3.06 -5.21
C LEU A 92 37.30 -4.42 -5.89
N ALA A 93 36.28 -5.26 -5.69
CA ALA A 93 36.16 -6.55 -6.34
C ALA A 93 36.08 -6.41 -7.88
N GLN A 94 35.29 -5.46 -8.37
CA GLN A 94 35.17 -5.18 -9.79
C GLN A 94 36.49 -4.66 -10.38
N THR A 95 37.18 -3.76 -9.69
CA THR A 95 38.50 -3.27 -10.10
C THR A 95 39.52 -4.40 -10.13
N SER A 96 39.60 -5.22 -9.08
CA SER A 96 40.50 -6.39 -8.99
C SER A 96 40.26 -7.37 -10.15
N SER A 97 38.99 -7.69 -10.42
CA SER A 97 38.58 -8.54 -11.55
C SER A 97 38.98 -7.94 -12.91
N GLY A 98 38.72 -6.64 -13.12
CA GLY A 98 39.10 -5.93 -14.34
C GLY A 98 40.61 -5.92 -14.58
N LEU A 99 41.40 -5.59 -13.55
CA LEU A 99 42.86 -5.61 -13.61
C LEU A 99 43.40 -7.01 -13.90
N SER A 100 42.79 -8.05 -13.32
CA SER A 100 43.16 -9.45 -13.56
C SER A 100 42.92 -9.85 -15.01
N ALA A 101 41.75 -9.52 -15.56
CA ALA A 101 41.41 -9.77 -16.95
C ALA A 101 42.38 -9.06 -17.91
N SER A 102 42.66 -7.77 -17.67
CA SER A 102 43.61 -6.99 -18.46
C SER A 102 45.03 -7.54 -18.38
N SER A 103 45.50 -7.89 -17.17
CA SER A 103 46.84 -8.46 -16.97
C SER A 103 47.00 -9.77 -17.71
N LYS A 104 45.99 -10.65 -17.65
CA LYS A 104 45.97 -11.92 -18.38
C LYS A 104 46.02 -11.70 -19.88
N PHE A 105 45.22 -10.78 -20.40
CA PHE A 105 45.20 -10.44 -21.82
C PHE A 105 46.57 -9.93 -22.30
N LEU A 106 47.17 -8.97 -21.58
CA LEU A 106 48.47 -8.40 -21.93
C LEU A 106 49.60 -9.43 -21.85
N THR A 107 49.57 -10.32 -20.85
CA THR A 107 50.58 -11.39 -20.72
C THR A 107 50.54 -12.36 -21.90
N SER A 108 49.37 -12.57 -22.50
CA SER A 108 49.20 -13.43 -23.67
C SER A 108 49.44 -12.75 -25.02
N SER A 109 49.66 -11.43 -25.02
CA SER A 109 49.86 -10.66 -26.25
C SER A 109 51.25 -10.90 -26.84
N SER A 110 51.34 -10.99 -28.17
CA SER A 110 52.62 -11.03 -28.89
C SER A 110 53.34 -9.68 -28.94
N VAL A 111 52.65 -8.59 -28.59
CA VAL A 111 53.18 -7.22 -28.63
C VAL A 111 53.82 -6.83 -27.30
N VAL A 112 53.25 -7.27 -26.18
CA VAL A 112 53.72 -6.90 -24.84
C VAL A 112 54.56 -8.04 -24.27
N HIS A 113 55.77 -7.72 -23.81
CA HIS A 113 56.64 -8.73 -23.22
C HIS A 113 56.00 -9.32 -21.95
N PRO A 114 55.85 -10.64 -21.81
CA PRO A 114 55.16 -11.26 -20.66
C PRO A 114 55.79 -10.94 -19.30
N LYS A 115 57.08 -10.59 -19.28
CA LYS A 115 57.81 -10.17 -18.06
C LYS A 115 57.84 -8.65 -17.84
N ASN A 116 56.89 -7.92 -18.43
CA ASN A 116 56.79 -6.48 -18.19
C ASN A 116 56.56 -6.23 -16.68
N SER A 117 57.35 -5.31 -16.11
CA SER A 117 57.26 -4.93 -14.69
C SER A 117 55.85 -4.46 -14.32
N ASP A 118 55.19 -3.72 -15.20
CA ASP A 118 53.89 -3.10 -14.92
C ASP A 118 52.79 -4.17 -14.77
N ILE A 119 52.88 -5.26 -15.53
CA ILE A 119 51.97 -6.41 -15.41
C ILE A 119 52.19 -7.08 -14.05
N ARG A 120 53.45 -7.29 -13.65
CA ARG A 120 53.78 -7.89 -12.35
C ARG A 120 53.30 -7.00 -11.20
N ASP A 121 53.51 -5.69 -11.30
CA ASP A 121 53.10 -4.73 -10.29
C ASP A 121 51.57 -4.66 -10.18
N THR A 122 50.87 -4.79 -11.31
CA THR A 122 49.40 -4.92 -11.34
C THR A 122 48.93 -6.21 -10.65
N ILE A 123 49.60 -7.34 -10.87
CA ILE A 123 49.30 -8.59 -10.16
C ILE A 123 49.49 -8.44 -8.65
N HIS A 124 50.56 -7.76 -8.20
CA HIS A 124 50.75 -7.47 -6.79
C HIS A 124 49.67 -6.53 -6.23
N LEU A 125 49.24 -5.54 -7.01
CA LEU A 125 48.13 -4.67 -6.62
C LEU A 125 46.82 -5.44 -6.46
N ILE A 126 46.53 -6.39 -7.36
CA ILE A 126 45.34 -7.26 -7.26
C ILE A 126 45.32 -8.02 -5.93
N TYR A 127 46.45 -8.58 -5.50
CA TYR A 127 46.53 -9.26 -4.20
C TYR A 127 46.24 -8.31 -3.04
N LYS A 128 46.85 -7.11 -3.05
CA LYS A 128 46.57 -6.09 -2.02
C LYS A 128 45.09 -5.69 -1.99
N LEU A 129 44.47 -5.52 -3.16
CA LEU A 129 43.03 -5.23 -3.23
C LEU A 129 42.18 -6.34 -2.62
N ASN A 130 42.57 -7.60 -2.81
CA ASN A 130 41.86 -8.73 -2.22
C ASN A 130 42.02 -8.76 -0.69
N ASP A 131 43.20 -8.42 -0.17
CA ASP A 131 43.42 -8.29 1.28
C ASP A 131 42.52 -7.18 1.88
N GLU A 132 42.45 -6.02 1.23
CA GLU A 132 41.56 -4.92 1.64
C GLU A 132 40.07 -5.30 1.54
N CYS A 133 39.69 -6.15 0.56
CA CYS A 133 38.33 -6.68 0.47
C CYS A 133 37.98 -7.54 1.70
N GLU A 134 38.92 -8.34 2.19
CA GLU A 134 38.71 -9.18 3.38
C GLU A 134 38.51 -8.33 4.63
N ASP A 135 39.33 -7.30 4.81
CA ASP A 135 39.21 -6.36 5.94
C ASP A 135 37.84 -5.67 5.95
N ILE A 136 37.36 -5.23 4.79
CA ILE A 136 36.03 -4.62 4.65
C ILE A 136 34.93 -5.65 4.93
N TYR A 137 35.08 -6.86 4.41
CA TYR A 137 34.12 -7.94 4.61
C TYR A 137 33.99 -8.29 6.10
N ASP A 138 35.09 -8.34 6.84
CA ASP A 138 35.10 -8.60 8.27
C ASP A 138 34.35 -7.53 9.08
N VAL A 139 34.52 -6.25 8.73
CA VAL A 139 33.76 -5.16 9.35
C VAL A 139 32.28 -5.26 8.99
N LEU A 140 31.97 -5.53 7.72
CA LEU A 140 30.60 -5.69 7.24
C LEU A 140 29.88 -6.83 7.96
N LYS A 141 30.54 -7.98 8.12
CA LYS A 141 30.03 -9.15 8.83
C LYS A 141 29.67 -8.83 10.28
N LYS A 142 30.53 -8.10 10.99
CA LYS A 142 30.26 -7.64 12.37
C LYS A 142 29.03 -6.73 12.42
N ARG A 143 28.90 -5.79 11.47
CA ARG A 143 27.76 -4.86 11.43
C ARG A 143 26.44 -5.53 11.05
N LEU A 144 26.47 -6.51 10.17
CA LEU A 144 25.30 -7.33 9.81
C LEU A 144 24.86 -8.22 10.96
N LYS A 145 25.80 -8.78 11.74
CA LYS A 145 25.46 -9.56 12.92
C LYS A 145 24.61 -8.77 13.92
N ILE A 146 24.94 -7.50 14.16
CA ILE A 146 24.15 -6.62 15.05
C ILE A 146 22.70 -6.48 14.55
N LEU A 147 22.48 -6.39 13.24
CA LEU A 147 21.13 -6.30 12.68
C LEU A 147 20.35 -7.59 12.86
N LEU A 148 20.99 -8.73 12.61
CA LEU A 148 20.36 -10.04 12.70
C LEU A 148 20.08 -10.46 14.15
N ASP A 149 20.96 -10.10 15.09
CA ASP A 149 20.78 -10.39 16.52
C ASP A 149 19.70 -9.50 17.18
N ASN A 150 19.33 -8.37 16.57
CA ASN A 150 18.21 -7.51 17.02
C ASN A 150 16.82 -8.02 16.56
N CYS A 151 16.76 -9.21 15.94
CA CYS A 151 15.55 -9.78 15.36
C CYS A 151 14.91 -10.90 16.23
N ASP A 152 15.47 -11.15 17.43
CA ASP A 152 14.93 -12.01 18.51
C ASP A 152 14.37 -11.16 19.67
#